data_AF-A0A0C3E0E9-F1
#
_entry.id   AF-A0A0C3E0E9-F1
#
_cell.length_a   1.000
_cell.length_b   1.000
_cell.length_c   1.000
_cell.angle_alpha   90.00
_cell.angle_beta   90.00
_cell.angle_gamma   90.00
#
_symmetry.space_group_name_H-M   'P 1'
#
loop_
_entity.id
_entity.type
_entity.pdbx_description
1 polymer ?
#
loop_
_entity_poly.entity_id
_entity_poly.type
_entity_poly.pdbx_seq_one_letter_code
_entity_poly.pdbx_strand_id
1 'polypeptide(L)'
;MALPIQISLASTVIGFVSFSFTLLIWLQASWNAFLTLGSAPSQVRDSLSTLRQGLYEEREFLRWKRRQKGGSKKGLYYEGGPARVMNDAIKDLIRSFKVLEHPFLVAPHSGTEKDLEWSFDATQHQYKCDLAHRILWLRVKDKVDNIAIRLQRIQTRRIESMVEDQLHMMQDMMGMVRDCEDRLSEIEHRLQMSRIG
;
A
#
# COMPACT_ATOMS: atom_id res chain seq x y z
N MET A 1 26.29 47.72 -55.47
CA MET A 1 26.38 46.55 -54.56
C MET A 1 24.99 46.29 -53.99
N ALA A 2 24.17 45.51 -54.70
CA ALA A 2 22.89 45.05 -54.19
C ALA A 2 23.04 43.55 -53.91
N LEU A 3 23.12 43.17 -52.63
CA LEU A 3 23.04 41.75 -52.29
C LEU A 3 21.64 41.27 -52.68
N PRO A 4 21.52 40.16 -53.43
CA PRO A 4 20.24 39.76 -54.01
C PRO A 4 19.29 39.39 -52.87
N ILE A 5 18.11 40.02 -52.88
CA ILE A 5 16.96 39.79 -51.99
C ILE A 5 16.70 38.28 -51.75
N GLN A 6 17.09 37.44 -52.71
CA GLN A 6 17.06 35.99 -52.68
C GLN A 6 17.84 35.36 -51.50
N ILE A 7 19.01 35.89 -51.12
CA ILE A 7 19.81 35.32 -50.02
C ILE A 7 19.15 35.59 -48.66
N SER A 8 18.57 36.78 -48.49
CA SER A 8 17.85 37.16 -47.25
C SER A 8 16.53 36.39 -47.10
N LEU A 9 15.85 36.11 -48.21
CA LEU A 9 14.63 35.30 -48.21
C LEU A 9 14.97 33.83 -47.90
N ALA A 10 16.05 33.30 -48.48
CA ALA A 10 16.54 31.97 -48.19
C ALA A 10 16.93 31.79 -46.71
N SER A 11 17.65 32.74 -46.10
CA SER A 11 18.03 32.64 -44.69
C SER A 11 16.83 32.70 -43.74
N THR A 12 15.79 33.47 -44.08
CA THR A 12 14.56 33.57 -43.29
C THR A 12 13.75 32.27 -43.32
N VAL A 13 13.63 31.65 -44.51
CA VAL A 13 12.95 30.35 -44.66
C VAL A 13 13.70 29.25 -43.92
N ILE A 14 15.03 29.21 -44.04
CA ILE A 14 15.86 28.23 -43.32
C ILE A 14 15.71 28.40 -41.80
N GLY A 15 15.76 29.65 -41.30
CA GLY A 15 15.55 29.94 -39.89
C GLY A 15 14.18 29.51 -39.38
N PHE A 16 13.12 29.73 -40.18
CA PHE A 16 11.77 29.30 -39.83
C PHE A 16 11.64 27.78 -39.81
N VAL A 17 12.25 27.07 -40.77
CA VAL A 17 12.26 25.61 -40.81
C VAL A 17 13.01 25.01 -39.61
N SER A 18 14.19 25.56 -39.27
CA SER A 18 14.94 25.13 -38.09
C SER A 18 14.19 25.41 -36.79
N PHE A 19 13.51 26.56 -36.71
CA PHE A 19 12.67 26.91 -35.57
C PHE A 19 11.44 25.99 -35.44
N SER A 20 10.74 25.70 -36.54
CA SER A 20 9.61 24.76 -36.56
C SER A 20 10.06 23.35 -36.18
N PHE A 21 11.22 22.90 -36.65
CA PHE A 21 11.77 21.59 -36.28
C PHE A 21 12.10 21.53 -34.78
N THR A 22 12.72 22.58 -34.24
CA THR A 22 12.98 22.70 -32.80
C THR A 22 11.67 22.71 -32.00
N LEU A 23 10.65 23.41 -32.48
CA LEU A 23 9.34 23.50 -31.86
C LEU A 23 8.59 22.15 -31.89
N LEU A 24 8.72 21.39 -32.99
CA LEU A 24 8.16 20.04 -33.12
C LEU A 24 8.81 19.07 -32.12
N ILE A 25 10.15 19.08 -32.00
CA ILE A 25 10.86 18.24 -31.03
C ILE A 25 10.43 18.60 -29.60
N TRP A 26 10.38 19.90 -29.28
CA TRP A 26 9.97 20.38 -27.97
C TRP A 26 8.50 20.01 -27.66
N LEU A 27 7.61 20.17 -28.64
CA LEU A 27 6.19 19.87 -28.49
C LEU A 27 5.94 18.38 -28.38
N GLN A 28 6.67 17.54 -29.13
CA GLN A 28 6.64 16.08 -28.99
C GLN A 28 7.11 15.62 -27.60
N ALA A 29 8.22 16.17 -27.10
CA ALA A 29 8.70 15.88 -25.75
C ALA A 29 7.70 16.33 -24.68
N SER A 30 7.11 17.51 -24.86
CA SER A 30 6.09 18.05 -23.95
C SER A 30 4.78 17.24 -24.02
N TRP A 31 4.39 16.76 -25.20
CA TRP A 31 3.18 15.96 -25.38
C TRP A 31 3.25 14.62 -24.65
N ASN A 32 4.43 14.00 -24.57
CA ASN A 32 4.63 12.80 -23.75
C ASN A 32 4.43 13.06 -22.25
N ALA A 33 4.82 14.24 -21.76
CA ALA A 33 4.52 14.66 -20.38
C ALA A 33 3.02 14.94 -20.19
N PHE A 34 2.34 15.53 -21.18
CA PHE A 34 0.89 15.73 -21.17
C PHE A 34 0.09 14.43 -21.27
N LEU A 35 0.55 13.42 -22.02
CA LEU A 35 -0.05 12.09 -22.08
C LEU A 35 0.12 11.33 -20.76
N THR A 36 1.24 11.53 -20.06
CA THR A 36 1.44 11.04 -18.69
C THR A 36 0.48 11.74 -17.70
N LEU A 37 0.20 13.03 -17.91
CA LEU A 37 -0.89 13.74 -17.23
C LEU A 37 -2.27 13.17 -17.59
N GLY A 38 -2.44 12.69 -18.83
CA GLY A 38 -3.67 12.13 -19.37
C GLY A 38 -4.02 10.74 -18.85
N SER A 39 -3.02 9.90 -18.56
CA SER A 39 -3.15 8.55 -17.97
C SER A 39 -3.21 8.54 -16.44
N ALA A 40 -3.02 9.69 -15.79
CA ALA A 40 -3.19 9.87 -14.35
C ALA A 40 -4.59 9.57 -13.76
N PRO A 41 -5.75 9.69 -14.45
CA PRO A 41 -7.05 9.59 -13.79
C PRO A 41 -7.39 8.17 -13.30
N SER A 42 -6.96 7.11 -14.00
CA SER A 42 -7.09 5.74 -13.49
C SER A 42 -6.07 5.47 -12.38
N GLN A 43 -4.83 5.94 -12.55
CA GLN A 43 -3.77 5.75 -11.56
C GLN A 43 -4.08 6.40 -10.21
N VAL A 44 -4.71 7.59 -10.18
CA VAL A 44 -5.13 8.25 -8.93
C VAL A 44 -6.12 7.37 -8.17
N ARG A 45 -7.16 6.90 -8.86
CA ARG A 45 -8.19 6.04 -8.26
C ARG A 45 -7.58 4.73 -7.78
N ASP A 46 -6.78 4.07 -8.60
CA ASP A 46 -6.22 2.76 -8.28
C ASP A 46 -5.23 2.86 -7.12
N SER A 47 -4.34 3.84 -7.10
CA SER A 47 -3.37 4.04 -6.01
C SER A 47 -4.03 4.46 -4.69
N LEU A 48 -4.99 5.39 -4.71
CA LEU A 48 -5.69 5.81 -3.50
C LEU A 48 -6.59 4.69 -2.96
N SER A 49 -7.31 3.97 -3.83
CA SER A 49 -8.17 2.86 -3.40
C SER A 49 -7.37 1.68 -2.85
N THR A 50 -6.28 1.28 -3.51
CA THR A 50 -5.41 0.20 -3.01
C THR A 50 -4.72 0.57 -1.71
N LEU A 51 -4.21 1.80 -1.59
CA LEU A 51 -3.59 2.26 -0.35
C LEU A 51 -4.60 2.35 0.79
N ARG A 52 -5.80 2.87 0.51
CA ARG A 52 -6.91 2.88 1.47
C ARG A 52 -7.19 1.46 1.93
N GLN A 53 -7.46 0.55 1.00
CA GLN A 53 -7.74 -0.85 1.33
C GLN A 53 -6.64 -1.45 2.21
N GLY A 54 -5.36 -1.30 1.84
CA GLY A 54 -4.23 -1.82 2.62
C GLY A 54 -4.12 -1.22 4.03
N LEU A 55 -4.35 0.10 4.20
CA LEU A 55 -4.34 0.76 5.51
C LEU A 55 -5.45 0.24 6.43
N TYR A 56 -6.64 0.01 5.87
CA TYR A 56 -7.79 -0.47 6.63
C TYR A 56 -7.69 -1.96 6.97
N GLU A 57 -7.25 -2.79 6.04
CA GLU A 57 -6.96 -4.21 6.29
C GLU A 57 -5.95 -4.38 7.43
N GLU A 58 -4.84 -3.61 7.39
CA GLU A 58 -3.80 -3.72 8.41
C GLU A 58 -4.29 -3.21 9.79
N ARG A 59 -5.15 -2.19 9.82
CA ARG A 59 -5.78 -1.73 11.06
C ARG A 59 -6.67 -2.81 11.69
N GLU A 60 -7.53 -3.44 10.89
CA GLU A 60 -8.44 -4.50 11.37
C GLU A 60 -7.66 -5.73 11.83
N PHE A 61 -6.59 -6.09 11.10
CA PHE A 61 -5.66 -7.12 11.53
C PHE A 61 -5.10 -6.84 12.94
N LEU A 62 -4.60 -5.62 13.20
CA LEU A 62 -4.09 -5.28 14.53
C LEU A 62 -5.17 -5.26 15.61
N ARG A 63 -6.40 -4.85 15.25
CA ARG A 63 -7.54 -4.88 16.18
C ARG A 63 -7.88 -6.31 16.57
N TRP A 64 -7.90 -7.22 15.61
CA TRP A 64 -8.10 -8.65 15.85
C TRP A 64 -6.96 -9.26 16.69
N LYS A 65 -5.69 -8.99 16.34
CA LYS A 65 -4.52 -9.48 17.11
C LYS A 65 -4.54 -9.00 18.56
N ARG A 66 -5.03 -7.78 18.82
CA ARG A 66 -5.24 -7.27 20.18
C ARG A 66 -6.29 -8.06 20.96
N ARG A 67 -7.42 -8.40 20.33
CA ARG A 67 -8.49 -9.19 20.98
C ARG A 67 -8.01 -10.58 21.37
N GLN A 68 -7.20 -11.24 20.53
CA GLN A 68 -6.63 -12.54 20.85
C GLN A 68 -5.66 -12.49 22.05
N LYS A 69 -4.79 -11.48 22.13
CA LYS A 69 -3.82 -11.38 23.23
C LYS A 69 -4.42 -10.82 24.53
N GLY A 70 -5.53 -10.08 24.45
CA GLY A 70 -6.22 -9.46 25.59
C GLY A 70 -6.85 -10.42 26.61
N GLY A 71 -6.98 -11.72 26.28
CA GLY A 71 -7.46 -12.74 27.21
C GLY A 71 -6.37 -13.39 28.08
N SER A 72 -5.08 -13.20 27.74
CA SER A 72 -3.97 -13.81 28.48
C SER A 72 -3.42 -12.83 29.52
N LYS A 73 -3.40 -13.22 30.80
CA LYS A 73 -2.89 -12.42 31.94
C LYS A 73 -1.45 -11.89 31.74
N LYS A 74 -0.68 -12.42 30.79
CA LYS A 74 0.64 -11.92 30.38
C LYS A 74 0.60 -10.61 29.55
N GLY A 75 -0.56 -10.21 29.04
CA GLY A 75 -0.72 -9.01 28.20
C GLY A 75 -0.57 -7.67 28.93
N LEU A 76 -0.76 -7.64 30.26
CA LEU A 76 -0.71 -6.42 31.07
C LEU A 76 0.72 -5.84 31.20
N TYR A 77 1.75 -6.69 31.12
CA TYR A 77 3.16 -6.25 31.13
C TYR A 77 3.69 -5.90 29.73
N TYR A 78 2.94 -6.22 28.68
CA TYR A 78 3.27 -5.95 27.27
C TYR A 78 2.41 -4.83 26.66
N GLU A 79 1.76 -4.04 27.50
CA GLU A 79 0.81 -2.98 27.13
C GLU A 79 1.48 -1.77 26.41
N GLY A 80 2.81 -1.75 26.34
CA GLY A 80 3.64 -0.83 25.55
C GLY A 80 4.39 -1.48 24.37
N GLY A 81 4.09 -2.74 24.01
CA GLY A 81 4.88 -3.52 23.05
C GLY A 81 4.79 -3.08 21.58
N PRO A 82 5.58 -3.72 20.68
CA PRO A 82 5.67 -3.38 19.25
C PRO A 82 4.32 -3.27 18.53
N ALA A 83 3.31 -4.05 18.94
CA ALA A 83 1.96 -4.00 18.39
C ALA A 83 1.24 -2.67 18.65
N ARG A 84 1.49 -2.00 19.79
CA ARG A 84 0.94 -0.68 20.09
C ARG A 84 1.60 0.39 19.22
N VAL A 85 2.92 0.33 19.08
CA VAL A 85 3.68 1.21 18.19
C VAL A 85 3.22 1.07 16.75
N MET A 86 3.02 -0.17 16.27
CA MET A 86 2.45 -0.42 14.94
C MET A 86 1.03 0.14 14.82
N ASN A 87 0.19 -0.01 15.86
CA ASN A 87 -1.16 0.54 15.84
C ASN A 87 -1.19 2.06 15.77
N ASP A 88 -0.33 2.73 16.53
CA ASP A 88 -0.24 4.19 16.53
C ASP A 88 0.38 4.70 15.22
N ALA A 89 1.35 3.98 14.66
CA ALA A 89 1.89 4.25 13.32
C ALA A 89 0.81 4.13 12.23
N ILE A 90 -0.06 3.11 12.27
CA ILE A 90 -1.17 2.98 11.31
C ILE A 90 -2.18 4.11 11.48
N LYS A 91 -2.52 4.51 12.72
CA LYS A 91 -3.42 5.65 12.94
C LYS A 91 -2.84 6.94 12.35
N ASP A 92 -1.53 7.16 12.51
CA ASP A 92 -0.82 8.29 11.93
C ASP A 92 -0.85 8.26 10.40
N LEU A 93 -0.62 7.08 9.79
CA LEU A 93 -0.71 6.88 8.34
C LEU A 93 -2.13 7.13 7.82
N ILE A 94 -3.16 6.60 8.50
CA ILE A 94 -4.56 6.83 8.12
C ILE A 94 -4.92 8.31 8.21
N ARG A 95 -4.50 9.00 9.27
CA ARG A 95 -4.74 10.45 9.41
C ARG A 95 -4.06 11.22 8.28
N SER A 96 -2.81 10.89 7.98
CA SER A 96 -2.04 11.52 6.90
C SER A 96 -2.69 11.25 5.54
N PHE A 97 -3.13 10.02 5.30
CA PHE A 97 -3.82 9.61 4.08
C PHE A 97 -5.13 10.36 3.89
N LYS A 98 -5.98 10.46 4.93
CA LYS A 98 -7.26 11.19 4.86
C LYS A 98 -7.09 12.65 4.44
N VAL A 99 -6.05 13.33 4.93
CA VAL A 99 -5.75 14.72 4.53
C VAL A 99 -5.41 14.81 3.04
N LEU A 100 -4.71 13.81 2.49
CA LEU A 100 -4.35 13.76 1.07
C LEU A 100 -5.51 13.32 0.18
N GLU A 101 -6.39 12.46 0.68
CA GLU A 101 -7.55 11.92 -0.03
C GLU A 101 -8.68 12.95 -0.14
N HIS A 102 -8.89 13.75 0.91
CA HIS A 102 -9.98 14.73 1.05
C HIS A 102 -10.27 15.57 -0.22
N PRO A 103 -9.28 16.21 -0.89
CA PRO A 103 -9.56 17.04 -2.07
C PRO A 103 -10.08 16.26 -3.28
N PHE A 104 -9.91 14.94 -3.33
CA PHE A 104 -10.33 14.11 -4.46
C PHE A 104 -11.72 13.51 -4.30
N LEU A 105 -12.39 13.69 -3.16
CA LEU A 105 -13.68 13.05 -2.88
C LEU A 105 -14.86 13.81 -3.53
N VAL A 106 -15.74 13.10 -4.25
CA VAL A 106 -16.91 13.70 -4.92
C VAL A 106 -17.97 14.19 -3.92
N ALA A 107 -18.15 13.48 -2.80
CA ALA A 107 -19.15 13.78 -1.78
C ALA A 107 -18.48 13.89 -0.39
N PRO A 108 -18.52 15.07 0.27
CA PRO A 108 -18.19 15.14 1.69
C PRO A 108 -19.25 14.37 2.47
N HIS A 109 -18.84 13.37 3.24
CA HIS A 109 -19.75 12.54 4.02
C HIS A 109 -20.33 13.37 5.18
N SER A 110 -21.57 13.86 5.00
CA SER A 110 -22.42 14.46 6.03
C SER A 110 -23.22 13.36 6.76
N GLY A 111 -22.55 12.30 7.21
CA GLY A 111 -23.18 11.19 7.93
C GLY A 111 -22.37 10.87 9.18
N THR A 112 -23.05 10.67 10.30
CA THR A 112 -22.48 10.51 11.65
C THR A 112 -21.27 9.56 11.64
N GLU A 113 -20.12 10.15 11.94
CA GLU A 113 -18.77 9.92 11.36
C GLU A 113 -18.04 8.64 11.81
N LYS A 114 -18.71 7.71 12.47
CA LYS A 114 -18.05 6.51 13.02
C LYS A 114 -18.46 5.26 12.26
N ASP A 115 -19.76 5.01 12.13
CA ASP A 115 -20.26 3.70 11.72
C ASP A 115 -20.06 3.39 10.21
N LEU A 116 -19.97 4.41 9.36
CA LEU A 116 -19.76 4.24 7.91
C LEU A 116 -18.30 4.30 7.46
N GLU A 117 -17.33 4.71 8.29
CA GLU A 117 -15.91 4.49 7.96
C GLU A 117 -15.57 3.00 7.82
N TRP A 118 -16.47 2.12 8.30
CA TRP A 118 -16.30 0.68 8.44
C TRP A 118 -17.16 -0.16 7.50
N SER A 119 -17.98 0.45 6.62
CA SER A 119 -18.76 -0.32 5.64
C SER A 119 -17.94 -0.57 4.38
N PHE A 120 -18.11 -1.75 3.77
CA PHE A 120 -17.62 -2.08 2.44
C PHE A 120 -18.02 -1.03 1.38
N ASP A 121 -19.12 -0.32 1.63
CA ASP A 121 -19.63 0.78 0.82
C ASP A 121 -18.72 2.02 0.84
N ALA A 122 -17.96 2.24 1.93
CA ALA A 122 -16.92 3.27 1.97
C ALA A 122 -15.68 2.95 1.12
N THR A 123 -15.59 1.75 0.54
CA THR A 123 -14.56 1.42 -0.46
C THR A 123 -14.97 1.86 -1.87
N GLN A 124 -16.25 2.16 -2.08
CA GLN A 124 -16.83 2.61 -3.36
C GLN A 124 -16.78 4.14 -3.53
N HIS A 125 -15.78 4.82 -2.96
CA HIS A 125 -15.67 6.27 -3.13
C HIS A 125 -15.39 6.60 -4.60
N GLN A 126 -16.24 7.44 -5.17
CA GLN A 126 -15.99 8.06 -6.46
C GLN A 126 -14.99 9.20 -6.26
N TYR A 127 -13.85 9.10 -6.95
CA TYR A 127 -12.83 10.15 -6.98
C TYR A 127 -13.09 11.11 -8.14
N LYS A 128 -12.95 12.42 -7.88
CA LYS A 128 -12.93 13.45 -8.93
C LYS A 128 -11.59 13.40 -9.66
N CYS A 129 -11.65 13.18 -10.97
CA CYS A 129 -10.47 13.06 -11.83
C CYS A 129 -10.40 14.16 -12.90
N ASP A 130 -10.77 15.39 -12.54
CA ASP A 130 -10.66 16.56 -13.43
C ASP A 130 -9.20 16.98 -13.66
N LEU A 131 -8.94 17.78 -14.69
CA LEU A 131 -7.59 18.28 -15.02
C LEU A 131 -6.90 19.01 -13.86
N ALA A 132 -7.64 19.79 -13.06
CA ALA A 132 -7.11 20.45 -11.86
C ALA A 132 -6.66 19.44 -10.79
N HIS A 133 -7.43 18.36 -10.60
CA HIS A 133 -7.09 17.28 -9.69
C HIS A 133 -5.87 16.49 -10.19
N ARG A 134 -5.64 16.41 -11.52
CA ARG A 134 -4.43 15.78 -12.08
C ARG A 134 -3.16 16.58 -11.80
N ILE A 135 -3.23 17.91 -11.88
CA ILE A 135 -2.09 18.76 -11.49
C ILE A 135 -1.84 18.67 -9.99
N LEU A 136 -2.91 18.62 -9.18
CA LEU A 136 -2.81 18.40 -7.75
C LEU A 136 -2.18 17.04 -7.42
N TRP A 137 -2.57 15.99 -8.15
CA TRP A 137 -2.05 14.63 -8.00
C TRP A 137 -0.54 14.57 -8.14
N LEU A 138 0.06 15.27 -9.10
CA LEU A 138 1.52 15.25 -9.29
C LEU A 138 2.29 15.74 -8.05
N ARG A 139 1.71 16.65 -7.27
CA ARG A 139 2.31 17.13 -6.00
C ARG A 139 2.04 16.18 -4.83
N VAL A 140 0.91 15.49 -4.87
CA VAL A 140 0.45 14.60 -3.79
C VAL A 140 1.01 13.19 -3.94
N LYS A 141 1.33 12.76 -5.16
CA LYS A 141 1.80 11.41 -5.50
C LYS A 141 2.98 10.98 -4.64
N ASP A 142 4.01 11.82 -4.53
CA ASP A 142 5.19 11.51 -3.70
C ASP A 142 4.84 11.26 -2.22
N LYS A 143 3.86 12.01 -1.68
CA LYS A 143 3.36 11.82 -0.31
C LYS A 143 2.57 10.51 -0.17
N VAL A 144 1.76 10.17 -1.16
CA VAL A 144 0.99 8.92 -1.20
C VAL A 144 1.95 7.72 -1.28
N ASP A 145 2.96 7.80 -2.15
CA ASP A 145 4.00 6.78 -2.29
C ASP A 145 4.78 6.61 -0.98
N ASN A 146 5.08 7.69 -0.27
CA ASN A 146 5.71 7.62 1.05
C ASN A 146 4.84 6.86 2.08
N ILE A 147 3.52 7.14 2.12
CA ILE A 147 2.58 6.41 2.98
C ILE A 147 2.53 4.93 2.59
N ALA A 148 2.52 4.62 1.29
CA ALA A 148 2.53 3.25 0.80
C ALA A 148 3.80 2.49 1.23
N ILE A 149 4.99 3.10 1.09
CA ILE A 149 6.25 2.51 1.54
C ILE A 149 6.25 2.29 3.05
N ARG A 150 5.73 3.26 3.84
CA ARG A 150 5.62 3.11 5.30
C ARG A 150 4.66 1.98 5.68
N LEU A 151 3.52 1.86 5.00
CA LEU A 151 2.58 0.76 5.20
C LEU A 151 3.22 -0.59 4.86
N GLN A 152 3.91 -0.70 3.72
CA GLN A 152 4.59 -1.91 3.32
C GLN A 152 5.61 -2.36 4.37
N ARG A 153 6.40 -1.44 4.94
CA ARG A 153 7.32 -1.76 6.05
C ARG A 153 6.60 -2.31 7.28
N ILE A 154 5.42 -1.79 7.61
CA ILE A 154 4.60 -2.33 8.71
C ILE A 154 4.11 -3.74 8.37
N GLN A 155 3.61 -3.95 7.14
CA GLN A 155 3.15 -5.25 6.67
C GLN A 155 4.26 -6.30 6.66
N THR A 156 5.48 -5.94 6.24
CA THR A 156 6.65 -6.83 6.30
C THR A 156 6.94 -7.25 7.74
N ARG A 157 7.02 -6.29 8.68
CA ARG A 157 7.22 -6.60 10.11
C ARG A 157 6.11 -7.46 10.70
N ARG A 158 4.87 -7.25 10.26
CA ARG A 158 3.74 -8.09 10.65
C ARG A 158 3.95 -9.53 10.17
N ILE A 159 4.28 -9.72 8.89
CA ILE A 159 4.51 -11.04 8.29
C ILE A 159 5.63 -11.76 9.02
N GLU A 160 6.74 -11.07 9.31
CA GLU A 160 7.83 -11.60 10.13
C GLU A 160 7.33 -12.12 11.48
N SER A 161 6.58 -11.29 12.23
CA SER A 161 6.03 -11.70 13.53
C SER A 161 5.05 -12.88 13.45
N MET A 162 4.32 -12.98 12.34
CA MET A 162 3.35 -14.07 12.11
C MET A 162 4.07 -15.37 11.77
N VAL A 163 5.12 -15.30 10.95
CA VAL A 163 5.97 -16.45 10.62
C VAL A 163 6.70 -16.93 11.86
N GLU A 164 7.21 -16.02 12.70
CA GLU A 164 7.83 -16.38 13.97
C GLU A 164 6.86 -17.07 14.93
N ASP A 165 5.65 -16.52 15.12
CA ASP A 165 4.60 -17.14 15.93
C ASP A 165 4.26 -18.55 15.38
N GLN A 166 4.21 -18.73 14.05
CA GLN A 166 3.92 -20.00 13.40
C GLN A 166 5.05 -21.04 13.54
N LEU A 167 6.31 -20.60 13.43
CA LEU A 167 7.48 -21.46 13.62
C LEU A 167 7.52 -22.02 15.03
N HIS A 168 7.25 -21.20 16.05
CA HIS A 168 7.16 -21.66 17.44
C HIS A 168 6.06 -22.71 17.62
N MET A 169 4.84 -22.47 17.09
CA MET A 169 3.76 -23.46 17.16
C MET A 169 4.12 -24.78 16.47
N MET A 170 4.85 -24.71 15.35
CA MET A 170 5.29 -25.90 14.62
C MET A 170 6.36 -26.68 15.39
N GLN A 171 7.27 -25.99 16.10
CA GLN A 171 8.23 -26.63 16.98
C GLN A 171 7.55 -27.35 18.14
N ASP A 172 6.56 -26.72 18.78
CA ASP A 172 5.77 -27.34 19.85
C ASP A 172 5.03 -28.58 19.35
N MET A 173 4.41 -28.49 18.17
CA MET A 173 3.74 -29.62 17.53
C MET A 173 4.72 -30.77 17.22
N MET A 174 5.93 -30.46 16.75
CA MET A 174 6.95 -31.47 16.49
C MET A 174 7.38 -32.19 17.77
N GLY A 175 7.46 -31.47 18.90
CA GLY A 175 7.68 -32.06 20.22
C GLY A 175 6.57 -33.05 20.58
N MET A 176 5.31 -32.64 20.46
CA MET A 176 4.16 -33.52 20.75
C MET A 176 4.09 -34.74 19.83
N VAL A 177 4.46 -34.61 18.55
CA VAL A 177 4.50 -35.74 17.61
C VAL A 177 5.58 -36.74 18.02
N ARG A 178 6.78 -36.28 18.40
CA ARG A 178 7.84 -37.15 18.92
C ARG A 178 7.41 -37.87 20.19
N ASP A 179 6.80 -37.16 21.13
CA ASP A 179 6.27 -37.77 22.35
C ASP A 179 5.20 -38.84 22.04
N CYS A 180 4.41 -38.64 20.98
CA CYS A 180 3.43 -39.63 20.53
C CYS A 180 4.12 -40.86 19.92
N GLU A 181 5.13 -40.67 19.07
CA GLU A 181 5.93 -41.75 18.48
C GLU A 181 6.59 -42.61 19.57
N ASP A 182 7.20 -41.98 20.58
CA ASP A 182 7.83 -42.68 21.70
C ASP A 182 6.81 -43.53 22.46
N ARG A 183 5.64 -42.97 22.78
CA ARG A 183 4.56 -43.71 23.47
C ARG A 183 4.02 -44.86 22.63
N LEU A 184 3.91 -44.68 21.32
CA LEU A 184 3.41 -45.71 20.40
C LEU A 184 4.41 -46.86 20.27
N SER A 185 5.71 -46.55 20.22
CA SER A 185 6.80 -47.54 20.24
C SER A 185 6.82 -48.36 21.53
N GLU A 186 6.53 -47.74 22.67
CA GLU A 186 6.44 -48.45 23.95
C GLU A 186 5.26 -49.41 23.98
N ILE A 187 4.11 -48.99 23.44
CA ILE A 187 2.93 -49.86 23.29
C ILE A 187 3.25 -51.04 22.36
N GLU A 188 3.90 -50.79 21.23
CA GLU A 188 4.31 -51.83 20.30
C GLU A 188 5.26 -52.84 20.97
N HIS A 189 6.27 -52.37 21.70
CA HIS A 189 7.20 -53.22 22.43
C HIS A 189 6.47 -54.10 23.46
N ARG A 190 5.51 -53.54 24.21
CA ARG A 190 4.69 -54.30 25.17
C ARG A 190 3.83 -55.36 24.49
N LEU A 191 3.24 -55.05 23.34
CA LEU A 191 2.45 -56.00 22.56
C LEU A 191 3.29 -57.15 22.01
N GLN A 192 4.51 -56.88 21.55
CA GLN A 192 5.43 -57.92 21.08
C GLN A 192 5.82 -58.87 22.22
N MET A 193 6.13 -58.34 23.41
CA MET A 193 6.44 -59.18 24.58
C MET A 193 5.25 -60.06 25.01
N SER A 194 4.00 -59.58 24.86
CA SER A 194 2.79 -60.36 25.15
C SER A 194 2.50 -61.45 24.11
N ARG A 195 3.08 -61.38 22.90
CA ARG A 195 2.84 -62.36 21.82
C ARG A 195 3.80 -63.55 21.87
N ILE A 196 4.88 -63.44 22.64
CA ILE A 196 5.96 -64.44 22.74
C ILE A 196 5.82 -65.32 24.01
N GLY A 197 4.91 -64.98 24.93
CA GLY A 197 4.49 -65.83 26.07
C GLY A 197 3.15 -66.50 25.80
#